data_AF-A0A8D8VA26-F1
#
_entry.id   AF-A0A8D8VA26-F1
#
_cell.length_a   1.000
_cell.length_b   1.000
_cell.length_c   1.000
_cell.angle_alpha   90.00
_cell.angle_beta   90.00
_cell.angle_gamma   90.00
#
_symmetry.space_group_name_H-M   'P 1'
#
loop_
_entity.id
_entity.type
_entity.pdbx_description
1 polymer ?
#
loop_
_entity_poly.entity_id
_entity_poly.type
_entity_poly.pdbx_seq_one_letter_code
_entity_poly.pdbx_strand_id
1 'polypeptide(L)'
;MLMSNEDAYPCFIKSNQKVLLEEVASLSITEDTFQSVLTSVRELQLNDRAMFDKANRAFVSYVQAYGKHECSVLLQVKDLDLVSCALSFGLLRLPRMPELKNRKVEHFTAVDIDFNTIGYKNPQRETKRKKCLRVYEQTGEWPDAKFKGKGGDKGKRKKKQTVAWSEKKAKKEASQEKRAKRKEVKQMKEETGVGRKRKKRSEVSEEELKEMAKDIGLLRKLKKKKVRELNPLLIYFINRRGIHIKQTKNP
;
A
#
# COMPACT_ATOMS: atom_id res chain seq x y z
N MET A 1 -20.11 -13.26 8.30
CA MET A 1 -20.84 -13.43 9.56
C MET A 1 -21.52 -12.12 9.84
N LEU A 2 -22.84 -12.11 9.94
CA LEU A 2 -23.60 -10.98 10.43
C LEU A 2 -23.62 -11.07 11.96
N MET A 3 -23.57 -9.93 12.65
CA MET A 3 -23.81 -9.89 14.09
C MET A 3 -25.31 -9.86 14.37
N SER A 4 -25.71 -10.20 15.61
CA SER A 4 -27.13 -10.24 15.99
C SER A 4 -27.87 -8.90 15.79
N ASN A 5 -27.17 -7.77 15.88
CA ASN A 5 -27.73 -6.45 15.59
C ASN A 5 -27.94 -6.19 14.08
N GLU A 6 -27.41 -7.04 13.21
CA GLU A 6 -27.44 -6.92 11.74
C GLU A 6 -28.39 -7.92 11.08
N ASP A 7 -29.06 -8.78 11.86
CA ASP A 7 -29.97 -9.83 11.36
C ASP A 7 -31.18 -9.29 10.59
N ALA A 8 -31.53 -8.02 10.77
CA ALA A 8 -32.58 -7.36 10.00
C ALA A 8 -32.14 -6.97 8.57
N TYR A 9 -30.84 -6.97 8.28
CA TYR A 9 -30.29 -6.51 7.01
C TYR A 9 -30.65 -7.41 5.80
N PRO A 10 -30.62 -8.76 5.92
CA PRO A 10 -31.13 -9.64 4.87
C PRO A 10 -32.60 -9.36 4.49
N CYS A 11 -33.46 -9.08 5.47
CA CYS A 11 -34.85 -8.72 5.23
C CYS A 11 -34.97 -7.40 4.45
N PHE A 12 -34.14 -6.42 4.77
CA PHE A 12 -34.06 -5.15 4.04
C PHE A 12 -33.63 -5.34 2.58
N ILE A 13 -32.58 -6.13 2.32
CA ILE A 13 -32.14 -6.44 0.96
C ILE A 13 -33.25 -7.14 0.18
N LYS A 14 -33.95 -8.10 0.80
CA LYS A 14 -35.07 -8.79 0.18
C LYS A 14 -36.20 -7.84 -0.22
N SER A 15 -36.52 -6.85 0.61
CA SER A 15 -37.58 -5.88 0.31
C SER A 15 -37.16 -4.85 -0.74
N ASN A 16 -35.96 -4.26 -0.60
CA ASN A 16 -35.49 -3.15 -1.43
C ASN A 16 -35.01 -3.62 -2.81
N GLN A 17 -34.24 -4.71 -2.86
CA GLN A 17 -33.57 -5.19 -4.06
C GLN A 17 -34.18 -6.47 -4.64
N LYS A 18 -35.17 -7.05 -3.97
CA LYS A 18 -35.83 -8.32 -4.37
C LYS A 18 -34.85 -9.49 -4.51
N VAL A 19 -33.74 -9.45 -3.80
CA VAL A 19 -32.73 -10.51 -3.76
C VAL A 19 -33.03 -11.44 -2.58
N LEU A 20 -33.13 -12.74 -2.85
CA LEU A 20 -33.20 -13.77 -1.82
C LEU A 20 -31.80 -14.19 -1.42
N LEU A 21 -31.51 -14.15 -0.13
CA LEU A 21 -30.26 -14.63 0.45
C LEU A 21 -30.53 -15.96 1.13
N GLU A 22 -29.68 -16.95 0.87
CA GLU A 22 -29.70 -18.25 1.53
C GLU A 22 -28.70 -18.27 2.67
N GLU A 23 -29.09 -18.89 3.78
CA GLU A 23 -28.22 -19.02 4.94
C GLU A 23 -27.13 -20.04 4.66
N VAL A 24 -25.88 -19.66 4.91
CA VAL A 24 -24.73 -20.54 4.81
C VAL A 24 -24.39 -21.03 6.21
N ALA A 25 -24.11 -22.33 6.36
CA ALA A 25 -23.79 -22.95 7.64
C ALA A 25 -22.72 -22.15 8.40
N SER A 26 -23.02 -21.82 9.66
CA SER A 26 -22.10 -21.11 10.53
C SER A 26 -20.86 -21.96 10.81
N LEU A 27 -19.68 -21.40 10.60
CA LEU A 27 -18.43 -22.01 11.05
C LEU A 27 -18.39 -21.94 12.58
N SER A 28 -18.45 -23.09 13.25
CA SER A 28 -18.26 -23.19 14.70
C SER A 28 -16.78 -23.01 15.02
N ILE A 29 -16.39 -21.80 15.39
CA ILE A 29 -15.04 -21.51 15.87
C ILE A 29 -14.99 -21.90 17.35
N THR A 30 -14.05 -22.74 17.75
CA THR A 30 -13.85 -23.10 19.15
C THR A 30 -13.12 -21.98 19.88
N GLU A 31 -13.43 -21.76 21.16
CA GLU A 31 -12.80 -20.72 21.97
C GLU A 31 -11.26 -20.86 22.00
N ASP A 32 -10.75 -22.10 22.05
CA ASP A 32 -9.31 -22.37 22.02
C ASP A 32 -8.64 -21.86 20.73
N THR A 33 -9.30 -22.04 19.58
CA THR A 33 -8.78 -21.53 18.31
C THR A 33 -8.79 -20.00 18.28
N PHE A 34 -9.83 -19.38 18.84
CA PHE A 34 -9.90 -17.92 18.95
C PHE A 34 -8.76 -17.37 19.82
N GLN A 35 -8.55 -17.93 21.02
CA GLN A 35 -7.49 -17.49 21.92
C GLN A 35 -6.08 -17.71 21.32
N SER A 36 -5.87 -18.82 20.63
CA SER A 36 -4.61 -19.11 19.94
C SER A 36 -4.30 -18.11 18.82
N VAL A 37 -5.29 -17.81 17.97
CA VAL A 37 -5.15 -16.81 16.90
C VAL A 37 -4.95 -15.42 17.48
N LEU A 38 -5.71 -15.05 18.50
CA LEU A 38 -5.61 -13.75 19.17
C LEU A 38 -4.22 -13.54 19.77
N THR A 39 -3.68 -14.55 20.44
CA THR A 39 -2.32 -14.51 21.00
C THR A 39 -1.28 -14.36 19.89
N SER A 40 -1.38 -15.16 18.83
CA SER A 40 -0.48 -15.08 17.66
C SER A 40 -0.49 -13.69 17.01
N VAL A 41 -1.68 -13.07 16.86
CA VAL A 41 -1.83 -11.73 16.27
C VAL A 41 -1.24 -10.65 17.19
N ARG A 42 -1.39 -10.80 18.51
CA ARG A 42 -0.78 -9.88 19.50
C ARG A 42 0.74 -9.97 19.49
N GLU A 43 1.30 -11.18 19.43
CA GLU A 43 2.75 -11.38 19.30
C GLU A 43 3.32 -10.70 18.04
N LEU A 44 2.63 -10.83 16.89
CA LEU A 44 3.03 -10.14 15.65
C LEU A 44 3.06 -8.61 15.81
N GLN A 45 2.15 -8.04 16.60
CA GLN A 45 2.10 -6.60 16.89
C GLN A 45 3.20 -6.16 17.86
N LEU A 46 3.55 -7.00 18.84
CA LEU A 46 4.65 -6.74 19.77
C LEU A 46 6.01 -6.80 19.07
N ASN A 47 6.15 -7.67 18.07
CA ASN A 47 7.38 -7.81 17.29
C ASN A 47 7.63 -6.66 16.30
N ASP A 48 6.58 -6.04 15.75
CA ASP A 48 6.72 -4.92 14.82
C ASP A 48 5.69 -3.81 15.06
N ARG A 49 6.20 -2.63 15.45
CA ARG A 49 5.38 -1.42 15.61
C ARG A 49 4.59 -1.07 14.35
N ALA A 50 5.07 -1.41 13.16
CA ALA A 50 4.32 -1.16 11.94
C ALA A 50 3.00 -1.93 11.88
N MET A 51 2.97 -3.16 12.42
CA MET A 51 1.77 -3.98 12.49
C MET A 51 0.81 -3.43 13.54
N PHE A 52 1.32 -3.01 14.70
CA PHE A 52 0.53 -2.32 15.72
C PHE A 52 -0.16 -1.05 15.19
N ASP A 53 0.58 -0.16 14.51
CA ASP A 53 0.00 1.07 13.95
C ASP A 53 -1.05 0.76 12.85
N LYS A 54 -0.81 -0.29 12.07
CA LYS A 54 -1.74 -0.75 11.03
C LYS A 54 -3.02 -1.32 11.64
N ALA A 55 -2.92 -2.14 12.69
CA ALA A 55 -4.07 -2.71 13.37
C ALA A 55 -4.97 -1.61 13.94
N ASN A 56 -4.38 -0.63 14.64
CA ASN A 56 -5.11 0.54 15.14
C ASN A 56 -5.79 1.33 14.01
N ARG A 57 -5.07 1.56 12.89
CA ARG A 57 -5.63 2.27 11.74
C ARG A 57 -6.76 1.49 11.07
N ALA A 58 -6.62 0.16 10.95
CA ALA A 58 -7.62 -0.72 10.36
C ALA A 58 -8.92 -0.68 11.17
N PHE A 59 -8.82 -0.83 12.49
CA PHE A 59 -9.97 -0.73 13.39
C PHE A 59 -10.69 0.63 13.27
N VAL A 60 -9.93 1.74 13.33
CA VAL A 60 -10.52 3.09 13.17
C VAL A 60 -11.22 3.22 11.80
N SER A 61 -10.61 2.70 10.74
CA SER A 61 -11.21 2.78 9.41
C SER A 61 -12.47 1.92 9.27
N TYR A 62 -12.53 0.77 9.94
CA TYR A 62 -13.70 -0.10 9.97
C TYR A 62 -14.87 0.60 10.67
N VAL A 63 -14.65 1.15 11.87
CA VAL A 63 -15.69 1.88 12.62
C VAL A 63 -16.18 3.10 11.82
N GLN A 64 -15.27 3.84 11.16
CA GLN A 64 -15.67 4.97 10.31
C GLN A 64 -16.44 4.54 9.07
N ALA A 65 -16.09 3.41 8.45
CA ALA A 65 -16.84 2.87 7.32
C ALA A 65 -18.24 2.44 7.77
N TYR A 66 -18.35 1.81 8.94
CA TYR A 66 -19.61 1.48 9.57
C TYR A 66 -20.47 2.72 9.87
N GLY A 67 -19.86 3.87 10.15
CA GLY A 67 -20.64 5.11 10.33
C GLY A 67 -21.12 5.79 9.05
N LYS A 68 -20.52 5.47 7.89
CA LYS A 68 -20.72 6.22 6.62
C LYS A 68 -21.53 5.47 5.58
N HIS A 69 -21.91 4.23 5.85
CA HIS A 69 -22.71 3.45 4.93
C HIS A 69 -24.15 4.00 4.86
N GLU A 70 -24.84 3.71 3.76
CA GLU A 70 -26.16 4.29 3.45
C GLU A 70 -27.28 3.79 4.39
N CYS A 71 -27.15 2.59 4.96
CA CYS A 71 -28.18 1.94 5.80
C CYS A 71 -28.10 2.32 7.28
N SER A 72 -27.76 3.59 7.58
CA SER A 72 -27.49 4.08 8.94
C SER A 72 -28.65 3.89 9.95
N VAL A 73 -29.87 3.72 9.46
CA VAL A 73 -31.07 3.45 10.28
C VAL A 73 -31.04 2.03 10.86
N LEU A 74 -30.63 1.05 10.05
CA LEU A 74 -30.60 -0.37 10.43
C LEU A 74 -29.29 -0.75 11.12
N LEU A 75 -28.16 -0.29 10.59
CA LEU A 75 -26.84 -0.65 11.12
C LEU A 75 -26.27 0.53 11.91
N GLN A 76 -26.79 0.73 13.11
CA GLN A 76 -26.35 1.84 13.94
C GLN A 76 -24.97 1.55 14.53
N VAL A 77 -24.05 2.51 14.43
CA VAL A 77 -22.75 2.42 15.12
C VAL A 77 -22.97 2.21 16.62
N LYS A 78 -24.05 2.77 17.19
CA LYS A 78 -24.45 2.64 18.60
C LYS A 78 -24.60 1.19 19.06
N ASP A 79 -25.10 0.32 18.20
CA ASP A 79 -25.42 -1.06 18.57
C ASP A 79 -24.28 -2.03 18.22
N LEU A 80 -23.24 -1.53 17.55
CA LEU A 80 -22.04 -2.30 17.22
C LEU A 80 -21.24 -2.64 18.48
N ASP A 81 -20.93 -3.93 18.66
CA ASP A 81 -20.01 -4.39 19.69
C ASP A 81 -18.56 -4.07 19.31
N LEU A 82 -18.10 -2.90 19.75
CA LEU A 82 -16.75 -2.41 19.52
C LEU A 82 -15.68 -3.24 20.25
N VAL A 83 -16.03 -3.92 21.34
CA VAL A 83 -15.06 -4.70 22.13
C VAL A 83 -14.74 -6.00 21.39
N SER A 84 -15.75 -6.75 20.97
CA SER A 84 -15.56 -7.96 20.15
C SER A 84 -14.86 -7.63 18.83
N CYS A 85 -15.22 -6.51 18.19
CA CYS A 85 -14.48 -6.02 17.03
C CYS A 85 -13.00 -5.73 17.36
N ALA A 86 -12.70 -5.06 18.48
CA ALA A 86 -11.33 -4.78 18.86
C ALA A 86 -10.50 -6.05 19.10
N LEU A 87 -11.13 -7.09 19.69
CA LEU A 87 -10.50 -8.39 19.90
C LEU A 87 -10.25 -9.13 18.58
N SER A 88 -11.17 -9.06 17.61
CA SER A 88 -10.99 -9.70 16.30
C SER A 88 -9.87 -9.04 15.46
N PHE A 89 -9.63 -7.74 15.63
CA PHE A 89 -8.44 -7.06 15.10
C PHE A 89 -7.17 -7.33 15.93
N GLY A 90 -7.28 -8.05 17.06
CA GLY A 90 -6.19 -8.40 17.95
C GLY A 90 -5.54 -7.19 18.63
N LEU A 91 -6.29 -6.11 18.88
CA LEU A 91 -5.71 -4.89 19.43
C LEU A 91 -5.09 -5.14 20.81
N LEU A 92 -3.90 -4.58 21.02
CA LEU A 92 -3.24 -4.55 22.33
C LEU A 92 -3.86 -3.49 23.25
N ARG A 93 -4.30 -2.36 22.66
CA ARG A 93 -4.95 -1.24 23.33
C ARG A 93 -6.03 -0.63 22.44
N LEU A 94 -7.11 -0.18 23.05
CA LEU A 94 -8.13 0.58 22.34
C LEU A 94 -7.61 1.97 21.92
N PRO A 95 -7.78 2.37 20.65
CA PRO A 95 -7.46 3.71 20.20
C PRO A 95 -8.45 4.73 20.78
N ARG A 96 -7.96 5.94 21.08
CA ARG A 96 -8.80 7.04 21.55
C ARG A 96 -9.58 7.64 20.38
N MET A 97 -10.90 7.46 20.35
CA MET A 97 -11.79 7.95 19.28
C MET A 97 -13.16 8.39 19.85
N PRO A 98 -13.88 9.32 19.21
CA PRO A 98 -15.14 9.85 19.74
C PRO A 98 -16.21 8.77 19.95
N GLU A 99 -16.20 7.70 19.15
CA GLU A 99 -17.15 6.58 19.20
C GLU A 99 -16.98 5.71 20.46
N LEU A 100 -15.79 5.75 21.08
CA LEU A 100 -15.47 5.01 22.30
C LEU A 100 -15.64 5.82 23.59
N LYS A 101 -15.78 7.16 23.52
CA LYS A 101 -15.70 8.04 24.70
C LYS A 101 -16.78 7.77 25.75
N ASN A 102 -17.97 7.33 25.34
CA ASN A 102 -19.14 7.18 26.21
C ASN A 102 -19.60 5.71 26.33
N ARG A 103 -18.72 4.75 26.04
CA ARG A 103 -19.07 3.32 26.08
C ARG A 103 -18.35 2.59 27.19
N LYS A 104 -19.06 1.62 27.77
CA LYS A 104 -18.48 0.64 28.68
C LYS A 104 -17.62 -0.33 27.86
N VAL A 105 -16.34 -0.43 28.20
CA VAL A 105 -15.34 -1.31 27.55
C VAL A 105 -14.87 -2.41 28.50
N GLU A 106 -15.79 -2.88 29.35
CA GLU A 106 -15.50 -3.76 30.49
C GLU A 106 -14.93 -5.13 30.08
N HIS A 107 -15.31 -5.63 28.90
CA HIS A 107 -14.85 -6.94 28.40
C HIS A 107 -13.50 -6.89 27.64
N PHE A 108 -12.84 -5.73 27.56
CA PHE A 108 -11.57 -5.61 26.86
C PHE A 108 -10.38 -5.78 27.80
N THR A 109 -9.70 -6.93 27.73
CA THR A 109 -8.43 -7.15 28.44
C THR A 109 -7.28 -6.49 27.68
N ALA A 110 -6.89 -5.30 28.13
CA ALA A 110 -5.73 -4.59 27.63
C ALA A 110 -4.43 -5.27 28.08
N VAL A 111 -3.42 -5.28 27.22
CA VAL A 111 -2.10 -5.82 27.56
C VAL A 111 -1.29 -4.71 28.23
N ASP A 112 -0.80 -4.98 29.45
CA ASP A 112 -0.02 -4.02 30.25
C ASP A 112 1.45 -4.00 29.81
N ILE A 113 1.72 -3.32 28.69
CA ILE A 113 3.06 -3.17 28.11
C ILE A 113 3.27 -1.70 27.76
N ASP A 114 4.48 -1.18 28.03
CA ASP A 114 4.86 0.14 27.53
C ASP A 114 5.01 0.11 26.00
N PHE A 115 4.02 0.68 25.32
CA PHE A 115 3.98 0.79 23.87
C PHE A 115 5.18 1.56 23.28
N ASN A 116 5.90 2.37 24.05
CA ASN A 116 7.10 3.03 23.56
C ASN A 116 8.28 2.07 23.40
N THR A 117 8.28 0.91 24.05
CA THR A 117 9.33 -0.10 23.88
C THR A 117 9.27 -0.79 22.52
N ILE A 118 8.09 -0.87 21.90
CA ILE A 118 7.86 -1.56 20.62
C ILE A 118 8.55 -0.78 19.48
N GLY A 119 9.66 -1.31 18.96
CA GLY A 119 10.40 -0.73 17.84
C GLY A 119 9.81 -1.07 16.46
N TYR A 120 10.15 -0.27 15.45
CA TYR A 120 9.89 -0.65 14.06
C TYR A 120 10.95 -1.64 13.57
N LYS A 121 10.52 -2.70 12.87
CA LYS A 121 11.46 -3.62 12.20
C LYS A 121 12.27 -2.94 11.10
N ASN A 122 11.75 -1.85 10.50
CA ASN A 122 12.45 -1.06 9.48
C ASN A 122 13.33 0.03 10.13
N PRO A 123 14.66 0.02 9.90
CA PRO A 123 15.60 0.96 10.53
C PRO A 123 15.38 2.42 10.10
N GLN A 124 14.92 2.68 8.88
CA GLN A 124 14.63 4.04 8.41
C GLN A 124 13.42 4.65 9.14
N ARG A 125 12.40 3.82 9.43
CA ARG A 125 11.23 4.25 10.19
C ARG A 125 11.59 4.47 11.66
N GLU A 126 12.44 3.61 12.22
CA GLU A 126 12.89 3.73 13.60
C GLU A 126 13.75 4.97 13.82
N THR A 127 14.69 5.26 12.92
CA THR A 127 15.48 6.50 12.99
C THR A 127 14.61 7.75 12.86
N LYS A 128 13.60 7.76 11.98
CA LYS A 128 12.63 8.86 11.89
C LYS A 128 11.86 8.99 13.22
N ARG A 129 11.38 7.89 13.78
CA ARG A 129 10.65 7.87 15.04
C ARG A 129 11.49 8.42 16.19
N LYS A 130 12.72 7.95 16.39
CA LYS A 130 13.61 8.44 17.45
C LYS A 130 13.89 9.94 17.31
N LYS A 131 14.07 10.43 16.08
CA LYS A 131 14.17 11.88 15.81
C LYS A 131 12.91 12.63 16.23
N CYS A 132 11.73 12.12 15.87
CA CYS A 132 10.46 12.72 16.25
C CYS A 132 10.22 12.68 17.76
N LEU A 133 10.57 11.57 18.41
CA LEU A 133 10.43 11.39 19.85
C LEU A 133 11.31 12.37 20.63
N ARG A 134 12.57 12.53 20.23
CA ARG A 134 13.48 13.52 20.83
C ARG A 134 12.95 14.94 20.69
N VAL A 135 12.38 15.29 19.53
CA VAL A 135 11.75 16.60 19.36
C VAL A 135 10.53 16.72 20.27
N TYR A 136 9.69 15.68 20.35
CA TYR A 136 8.52 15.68 21.23
C TYR A 136 8.87 15.86 22.71
N GLU A 137 9.93 15.20 23.19
CA GLU A 137 10.44 15.37 24.56
C GLU A 137 10.91 16.81 24.83
N GLN A 138 11.49 17.48 23.83
CA GLN A 138 11.99 18.85 23.94
C GLN A 138 10.89 19.91 23.80
N THR A 139 9.94 19.71 22.88
CA THR A 139 8.95 20.74 22.51
C THR A 139 7.54 20.44 22.99
N GLY A 140 7.25 19.24 23.51
CA GLY A 140 5.90 18.77 23.84
C GLY A 140 4.97 18.56 22.63
N GLU A 141 5.44 18.87 21.42
CA GLU A 141 4.70 18.78 20.15
C GLU A 141 5.30 17.71 19.24
N TRP A 142 4.46 16.83 18.69
CA TRP A 142 4.91 15.82 17.74
C TRP A 142 5.13 16.47 16.35
N PRO A 143 6.32 16.36 15.72
CA PRO A 143 6.65 17.12 14.50
C PRO A 143 5.71 16.85 13.31
N ASP A 144 5.20 15.63 13.19
CA ASP A 144 4.33 15.19 12.08
C ASP A 144 2.83 15.47 12.36
N ALA A 145 2.46 15.85 13.59
CA ALA A 145 1.05 16.10 13.96
C ALA A 145 0.47 17.34 13.27
N LYS A 146 1.32 18.23 12.75
CA LYS A 146 0.89 19.41 11.98
C LYS A 146 0.27 19.05 10.62
N PHE A 147 0.46 17.84 10.10
CA PHE A 147 0.01 17.47 8.75
C PHE A 147 -1.29 16.64 8.69
N LYS A 148 -1.74 16.05 9.80
CA LYS A 148 -2.94 15.20 9.82
C LYS A 148 -3.89 15.54 10.97
N GLY A 149 -4.71 16.56 10.73
CA GLY A 149 -6.03 16.68 11.36
C GLY A 149 -6.08 17.39 12.71
N LYS A 150 -6.21 18.71 12.70
CA LYS A 150 -7.23 19.35 13.53
C LYS A 150 -8.47 19.53 12.66
N GLY A 151 -9.43 18.60 12.78
CA GLY A 151 -10.82 18.92 12.51
C GLY A 151 -11.23 19.96 13.55
N GLY A 152 -11.38 21.21 13.13
CA GLY A 152 -11.47 22.37 14.01
C GLY A 152 -10.54 23.50 13.55
N ASP A 153 -11.00 24.23 12.53
CA ASP A 153 -10.72 25.63 12.23
C ASP A 153 -9.27 26.17 11.99
N LYS A 154 -8.18 25.52 12.40
CA LYS A 154 -6.81 26.11 12.25
C LYS A 154 -5.83 25.30 11.40
N GLY A 155 -6.36 24.55 10.43
CA GLY A 155 -5.58 23.69 9.55
C GLY A 155 -5.88 23.89 8.08
N LYS A 156 -6.08 25.14 7.62
CA LYS A 156 -5.98 25.41 6.18
C LYS A 156 -4.58 24.96 5.77
N ARG A 157 -4.47 23.83 5.04
CA ARG A 157 -3.33 23.60 4.11
C ARG A 157 -3.10 24.97 3.51
N LYS A 158 -1.99 25.67 3.82
CA LYS A 158 -1.80 27.04 3.35
C LYS A 158 -2.04 26.97 1.84
N LYS A 159 -3.22 27.41 1.38
CA LYS A 159 -3.53 27.46 -0.04
C LYS A 159 -2.43 28.39 -0.51
N LYS A 160 -1.52 27.89 -1.36
CA LYS A 160 -0.45 28.72 -1.93
C LYS A 160 -1.14 30.01 -2.37
N GLN A 161 -0.69 31.15 -1.86
CA GLN A 161 -1.34 32.44 -2.14
C GLN A 161 -1.60 32.50 -3.65
N THR A 162 -2.82 32.88 -4.02
CA THR A 162 -3.21 33.00 -5.42
C THR A 162 -2.38 34.13 -6.00
N VAL A 163 -1.27 33.78 -6.64
CA VAL A 163 -0.47 34.74 -7.41
C VAL A 163 -1.34 35.32 -8.52
N ALA A 164 -1.22 36.63 -8.73
CA ALA A 164 -1.95 37.36 -9.76
C ALA A 164 -1.78 36.66 -11.13
N TRP A 165 -2.83 36.71 -11.95
CA TRP A 165 -2.86 36.02 -13.25
C TRP A 165 -1.68 36.37 -14.15
N SER A 166 -1.25 37.64 -14.11
CA SER A 166 -0.07 38.15 -14.83
C SER A 166 1.21 37.39 -14.47
N GLU A 167 1.47 37.15 -13.19
CA GLU A 167 2.67 36.44 -12.74
C GLU A 167 2.63 34.95 -13.10
N LYS A 168 1.44 34.32 -13.09
CA LYS A 168 1.29 32.93 -13.56
C LYS A 168 1.54 32.83 -15.06
N LYS A 169 1.05 33.80 -15.85
CA LYS A 169 1.27 33.86 -17.30
C LYS A 169 2.76 34.06 -17.61
N ALA A 170 3.40 35.03 -16.96
CA ALA A 170 4.84 35.29 -17.11
C ALA A 170 5.70 34.08 -16.71
N LYS A 171 5.39 33.38 -15.61
CA LYS A 171 6.09 32.15 -15.21
C LYS A 171 5.91 31.02 -16.23
N LYS A 172 4.73 30.92 -16.85
CA LYS A 172 4.43 29.91 -17.88
C LYS A 172 5.22 30.19 -19.17
N GLU A 173 5.23 31.45 -19.61
CA GLU A 173 6.00 31.91 -20.79
C GLU A 173 7.51 31.72 -20.57
N ALA A 174 8.05 32.14 -19.41
CA ALA A 174 9.46 31.91 -19.06
C ALA A 174 9.82 30.42 -19.00
N SER A 175 8.90 29.55 -18.56
CA SER A 175 9.11 28.10 -18.57
C SER A 175 9.06 27.52 -19.98
N GLN A 176 8.22 28.04 -20.88
CA GLN A 176 8.17 27.64 -22.28
C GLN A 176 9.42 28.07 -23.02
N GLU A 177 9.89 29.30 -22.80
CA GLU A 177 11.13 29.82 -23.38
C GLU A 177 12.36 29.02 -22.93
N LYS A 178 12.46 28.71 -21.63
CA LYS A 178 13.52 27.81 -21.11
C LYS A 178 13.46 26.42 -21.76
N ARG A 179 12.26 25.90 -22.06
CA ARG A 179 12.09 24.61 -22.72
C ARG A 179 12.45 24.67 -24.21
N ALA A 180 12.16 25.78 -24.88
CA ALA A 180 12.57 26.03 -26.27
C ALA A 180 14.10 26.15 -26.37
N LYS A 181 14.73 26.99 -25.54
CA LYS A 181 16.20 27.12 -25.48
C LYS A 181 16.89 25.78 -25.17
N ARG A 182 16.32 24.95 -24.30
CA ARG A 182 16.85 23.59 -24.04
C ARG A 182 16.74 22.65 -25.25
N LYS A 183 15.70 22.79 -26.08
CA LYS A 183 15.54 22.00 -27.30
C LYS A 183 16.51 22.47 -28.38
N GLU A 184 16.64 23.78 -28.54
CA GLU A 184 17.57 24.40 -29.50
C GLU A 184 19.03 24.08 -29.13
N VAL A 185 19.42 24.21 -27.87
CA VAL A 185 20.75 23.78 -27.39
C VAL A 185 20.96 22.28 -27.58
N LYS A 186 19.90 21.46 -27.50
CA LYS A 186 19.99 20.02 -27.76
C LYS A 186 20.17 19.73 -29.26
N GLN A 187 19.47 20.45 -30.13
CA GLN A 187 19.59 20.35 -31.59
C GLN A 187 20.96 20.85 -32.06
N MET A 188 21.39 22.03 -31.61
CA MET A 188 22.73 22.56 -31.89
C MET A 188 23.83 21.61 -31.42
N LYS A 189 23.68 20.94 -30.28
CA LYS A 189 24.63 19.90 -29.81
C LYS A 189 24.56 18.60 -30.60
N GLU A 190 23.43 18.29 -31.23
CA GLU A 190 23.25 17.16 -32.14
C GLU A 190 23.88 17.48 -33.52
N GLU A 191 23.73 18.71 -34.01
CA GLU A 191 24.28 19.20 -35.29
C GLU A 191 25.79 19.48 -35.25
N THR A 192 26.30 20.09 -34.17
CA THR A 192 27.74 20.36 -34.02
C THR A 192 28.56 19.13 -33.60
N GLY A 193 27.94 17.99 -33.30
CA GLY A 193 28.64 16.74 -32.97
C GLY A 193 29.47 16.74 -31.67
N VAL A 194 29.63 17.89 -31.01
CA VAL A 194 30.40 18.04 -29.76
C VAL A 194 29.49 17.73 -28.57
N GLY A 195 29.14 16.46 -28.35
CA GLY A 195 28.03 16.20 -27.44
C GLY A 195 27.74 14.83 -26.87
N ARG A 196 28.57 13.79 -27.06
CA ARG A 196 28.74 12.63 -26.15
C ARG A 196 29.52 11.51 -26.83
N LYS A 197 30.57 11.00 -26.16
CA LYS A 197 30.99 9.59 -26.28
C LYS A 197 29.83 8.69 -25.80
N ARG A 198 28.81 8.50 -26.63
CA ARG A 198 27.97 7.31 -26.59
C ARG A 198 28.61 6.35 -27.58
N LYS A 199 28.80 5.09 -27.16
CA LYS A 199 29.20 3.97 -28.04
C LYS A 199 28.55 4.18 -29.42
N LYS A 200 29.38 4.33 -30.47
CA LYS A 200 28.92 4.34 -31.87
C LYS A 200 27.96 3.16 -32.03
N ARG A 201 26.67 3.44 -32.23
CA ARG A 201 25.88 2.55 -33.08
C ARG A 201 26.46 2.83 -34.46
N SER A 202 27.06 1.82 -35.08
CA SER A 202 27.36 1.90 -36.51
C SER A 202 26.06 2.27 -37.22
N GLU A 203 26.13 3.16 -38.20
CA GLU A 203 25.04 3.28 -39.16
C GLU A 203 24.93 1.93 -39.84
N VAL A 204 23.90 1.17 -39.45
CA VAL A 204 23.63 -0.15 -40.01
C VAL A 204 23.07 0.10 -41.40
N SER A 205 23.78 -0.37 -42.43
CA SER A 205 23.33 -0.21 -43.81
C SER A 205 22.02 -0.97 -44.03
N GLU A 206 21.26 -0.59 -45.05
CA GLU A 206 19.99 -1.25 -45.35
C GLU A 206 20.15 -2.74 -45.70
N GLU A 207 21.35 -3.12 -46.15
CA GLU A 207 21.75 -4.50 -46.41
C GLU A 207 21.99 -5.28 -45.11
N GLU A 208 22.69 -4.68 -44.13
CA GLU A 208 22.91 -5.27 -42.81
C GLU A 208 21.58 -5.47 -42.05
N LEU A 209 20.61 -4.55 -42.20
CA LEU A 209 19.26 -4.72 -41.64
C LEU A 209 18.51 -5.91 -42.25
N LYS A 210 18.64 -6.12 -43.56
CA LYS A 210 18.03 -7.26 -44.27
C LYS A 210 18.69 -8.58 -43.88
N GLU A 211 20.00 -8.60 -43.68
CA GLU A 211 20.72 -9.78 -43.20
C GLU A 211 20.32 -10.15 -41.76
N MET A 212 20.24 -9.15 -40.86
CA MET A 212 19.79 -9.33 -39.48
C MET A 212 18.35 -9.88 -39.39
N ALA A 213 17.47 -9.47 -40.33
CA ALA A 213 16.10 -9.98 -40.40
C ALA A 213 16.05 -11.47 -40.80
N LYS A 214 16.92 -11.91 -41.71
CA LYS A 214 17.06 -13.32 -42.09
C LYS A 214 17.56 -14.16 -40.91
N ASP A 215 18.54 -13.64 -40.18
CA ASP A 215 19.09 -14.30 -38.99
C ASP A 215 18.05 -14.44 -37.86
N ILE A 216 17.25 -13.40 -37.62
CA ILE A 216 16.12 -13.46 -36.66
C ILE A 216 15.08 -14.52 -37.11
N GLY A 217 14.84 -14.65 -38.41
CA GLY A 217 13.97 -15.68 -38.98
C GLY A 217 14.49 -17.10 -38.75
N LEU A 218 15.79 -17.33 -38.96
CA LEU A 218 16.46 -18.60 -38.68
C LEU A 218 16.47 -18.93 -37.18
N LEU A 219 16.72 -17.94 -36.32
CA LEU A 219 16.65 -18.08 -34.86
C LEU A 219 15.24 -18.44 -34.38
N ARG A 220 14.19 -17.88 -34.99
CA ARG A 220 12.80 -18.27 -34.70
C ARG A 220 12.51 -19.70 -35.16
N LYS A 221 13.00 -20.13 -36.32
CA LYS A 221 12.88 -21.52 -36.79
C LYS A 221 13.64 -22.50 -35.90
N LEU A 222 14.85 -22.12 -35.44
CA LEU A 222 15.65 -22.88 -34.47
C LEU A 222 14.98 -22.95 -33.10
N LYS A 223 14.44 -21.85 -32.57
CA LYS A 223 13.66 -21.86 -31.32
C LYS A 223 12.38 -22.68 -31.43
N LYS A 224 11.70 -22.67 -32.58
CA LYS A 224 10.54 -23.54 -32.85
C LYS A 224 10.93 -25.03 -32.96
N LYS A 225 12.15 -25.35 -33.38
CA LYS A 225 12.68 -26.74 -33.43
C LYS A 225 13.44 -27.17 -32.15
N LYS A 226 13.90 -26.25 -31.29
CA LYS A 226 14.62 -26.51 -30.02
C LYS A 226 13.76 -26.33 -28.77
N VAL A 227 12.64 -27.04 -28.71
CA VAL A 227 12.01 -27.41 -27.43
C VAL A 227 11.84 -28.93 -27.30
N ARG A 228 12.10 -29.72 -28.36
CA ARG A 228 11.84 -31.16 -28.30
C ARG A 228 13.04 -32.04 -27.96
N GLU A 229 14.28 -31.61 -28.17
CA GLU A 229 15.44 -32.43 -27.80
C GLU A 229 16.62 -31.55 -27.37
N LEU A 230 16.85 -31.42 -26.05
CA LEU A 230 18.12 -30.92 -25.53
C LEU A 230 18.74 -32.01 -24.66
N ASN A 231 19.90 -32.45 -25.14
CA ASN A 231 20.75 -33.51 -24.63
C ASN A 231 21.20 -33.20 -23.17
N PRO A 232 21.07 -34.14 -22.21
CA PRO A 232 21.27 -33.90 -20.77
C PRO A 232 22.63 -33.30 -20.38
N LEU A 233 23.68 -33.45 -21.20
CA LEU A 233 24.99 -32.86 -20.94
C LEU A 233 25.02 -31.32 -21.04
N LEU A 234 24.12 -30.71 -21.83
CA LEU A 234 24.05 -29.24 -21.96
C LEU A 234 23.39 -28.59 -20.72
N ILE A 235 22.49 -29.31 -20.06
CA ILE A 235 21.83 -28.87 -18.81
C ILE A 235 22.86 -28.81 -17.68
N TYR A 236 23.78 -29.77 -17.64
CA TYR A 236 24.85 -29.82 -16.64
C TYR A 236 25.81 -28.63 -16.76
N PHE A 237 26.10 -28.17 -17.98
CA PHE A 237 26.99 -27.02 -18.21
C PHE A 237 26.37 -25.67 -17.84
N ILE A 238 25.05 -25.52 -18.00
CA ILE A 238 24.32 -24.29 -17.66
C ILE A 238 24.17 -24.15 -16.14
N ASN A 239 23.94 -25.25 -15.41
CA ASN A 239 23.86 -25.24 -13.95
C ASN A 239 25.21 -24.89 -13.27
N ARG A 240 26.35 -25.13 -13.93
CA ARG A 240 27.69 -24.83 -13.38
C ARG A 240 28.06 -23.33 -13.43
N ARG A 241 27.34 -22.50 -14.21
CA ARG A 241 27.56 -21.04 -14.32
C ARG A 241 26.59 -20.19 -13.49
N GLY A 242 25.87 -20.78 -12.54
CA GLY A 242 25.12 -20.04 -11.52
C GLY A 242 23.87 -19.30 -12.01
N ILE A 243 23.37 -19.61 -13.21
CA ILE A 243 22.09 -19.06 -13.70
C ILE A 243 20.99 -20.09 -13.40
N HIS A 244 20.36 -19.96 -12.24
CA HIS A 244 19.19 -20.76 -11.89
C HIS A 244 17.97 -20.29 -12.69
N ILE A 245 17.66 -21.00 -13.79
CA ILE A 245 16.36 -20.90 -14.43
C ILE A 245 15.42 -21.81 -13.64
N LYS A 246 14.57 -21.21 -12.79
CA LYS A 246 13.48 -21.94 -12.13
C LYS A 246 12.55 -22.48 -13.22
N GLN A 247 12.49 -23.80 -13.35
CA GLN A 247 11.44 -24.44 -14.13
C GLN A 247 10.11 -24.23 -13.40
N THR A 248 9.24 -23.42 -13.97
CA THR A 248 7.82 -23.43 -13.63
C THR A 248 7.22 -24.67 -14.28
N LYS A 249 7.12 -25.76 -13.52
CA LYS A 249 6.15 -26.82 -13.84
C LYS A 249 4.76 -26.28 -13.52
N ASN A 250 3.86 -26.36 -14.49
CA ASN A 250 2.43 -26.39 -14.25
C ASN A 250 1.80 -27.26 -15.35
N PRO A 251 0.62 -27.84 -15.06
CA PRO A 251 0.29 -29.26 -15.20
C PRO A 251 0.23 -29.81 -16.62
#